data_AF-A0A2S1JMR1-F1
#
_entry.id   AF-A0A2S1JMR1-F1
#
_cell.length_a   1.000
_cell.length_b   1.000
_cell.length_c   1.000
_cell.angle_alpha   90.00
_cell.angle_beta   90.00
_cell.angle_gamma   90.00
#
_symmetry.space_group_name_H-M   'P 1'
#
loop_
_entity.id
_entity.type
_entity.pdbx_description
1 polymer ?
#
loop_
_entity_poly.entity_id
_entity_poly.type
_entity_poly.pdbx_seq_one_letter_code
_entity_poly.pdbx_strand_id
1 'polypeptide(L)'
;MAKTFFIAGTDTEVGKTYVSAALLSAAATAGLQTAAVKPVASGCERTDDGLRNEDALLLTEAMTLEMPYQQVNPFALEPAIAPHIAAAEAGKMLSVSRMAGVCRGVMSAGADLVLIEGAGGWRTPLGPRSFLSQLPRELNLPVVLVVGMQLGCINHALLTVEAIRRDGLQLAGWVANFVRDGMARADENLQTLKSLLPTPLLGTLPFDSLADYRNGAQHLDITPLLSH
;
A
#
# COMPACT_ATOMS: atom_id res chain seq x y z
N MET A 1 -7.88 -16.38 11.00
CA MET A 1 -8.15 -14.97 10.66
C MET A 1 -7.19 -14.59 9.56
N ALA A 2 -7.64 -13.81 8.58
CA ALA A 2 -6.79 -13.35 7.48
C ALA A 2 -5.53 -12.65 8.02
N LYS A 3 -4.39 -12.88 7.39
CA LYS A 3 -3.20 -12.06 7.60
C LYS A 3 -3.45 -10.73 6.90
N THR A 4 -3.52 -9.64 7.65
CA THR A 4 -3.85 -8.32 7.11
C THR A 4 -2.73 -7.33 7.36
N PHE A 5 -2.31 -6.64 6.31
CA PHE A 5 -1.24 -5.64 6.37
C PHE A 5 -1.69 -4.34 5.75
N PHE A 6 -1.23 -3.23 6.34
CA PHE A 6 -1.36 -1.93 5.71
C PHE A 6 -0.11 -1.64 4.87
N ILE A 7 -0.29 -1.29 3.60
CA ILE A 7 0.81 -0.95 2.69
C ILE A 7 1.02 0.56 2.74
N ALA A 8 2.14 0.97 3.33
CA ALA A 8 2.61 2.35 3.35
C ALA A 8 3.70 2.57 2.30
N GLY A 9 3.91 3.83 1.91
CA GLY A 9 5.01 4.22 1.03
C GLY A 9 5.81 5.35 1.66
N THR A 10 7.09 5.45 1.33
CA THR A 10 7.93 6.58 1.72
C THR A 10 7.45 7.90 1.12
N ASP A 11 6.74 7.85 -0.01
CA ASP A 11 6.11 9.01 -0.67
C ASP A 11 4.96 8.56 -1.60
N THR A 12 4.39 9.49 -2.37
CA THR A 12 3.64 9.18 -3.60
C THR A 12 4.54 8.61 -4.69
N GLU A 13 3.96 7.85 -5.64
CA GLU A 13 4.67 7.33 -6.82
C GLU A 13 5.90 6.42 -6.56
N VAL A 14 6.10 5.98 -5.31
CA VAL A 14 7.17 5.03 -4.94
C VAL A 14 6.89 3.59 -5.37
N GLY A 15 5.77 3.34 -6.06
CA GLY A 15 5.33 2.02 -6.51
C GLY A 15 4.56 1.20 -5.48
N LYS A 16 3.80 1.84 -4.57
CA LYS A 16 2.93 1.13 -3.61
C LYS A 16 2.03 0.11 -4.32
N THR A 17 1.31 0.55 -5.35
CA THR A 17 0.37 -0.27 -6.11
C THR A 17 1.03 -1.45 -6.78
N TYR A 18 2.16 -1.20 -7.47
CA TYR A 18 2.96 -2.25 -8.11
C TYR A 18 3.42 -3.30 -7.09
N VAL A 19 3.93 -2.87 -5.94
CA VAL A 19 4.36 -3.77 -4.86
C VAL A 19 3.19 -4.52 -4.24
N SER A 20 2.05 -3.86 -3.99
CA SER A 20 0.84 -4.50 -3.47
C SER A 20 0.37 -5.61 -4.43
N ALA A 21 0.26 -5.31 -5.73
CA ALA A 21 -0.12 -6.27 -6.75
C ALA A 21 0.87 -7.45 -6.83
N ALA A 22 2.18 -7.17 -6.74
CA ALA A 22 3.21 -8.20 -6.73
C ALA A 22 3.13 -9.10 -5.48
N LEU A 23 2.86 -8.53 -4.30
CA LEU A 23 2.65 -9.30 -3.06
C LEU A 23 1.39 -10.19 -3.15
N LEU A 24 0.29 -9.66 -3.70
CA LEU A 24 -0.94 -10.42 -3.94
C LEU A 24 -0.69 -11.58 -4.92
N SER A 25 0.04 -11.32 -6.01
CA SER A 25 0.39 -12.33 -7.01
C SER A 25 1.34 -13.40 -6.47
N ALA A 26 2.32 -13.03 -5.64
CA ALA A 26 3.21 -13.98 -4.97
C ALA A 26 2.41 -14.90 -4.01
N ALA A 27 1.48 -14.32 -3.23
CA ALA A 27 0.61 -15.08 -2.34
C ALA A 27 -0.36 -16.00 -3.09
N ALA A 28 -0.96 -15.52 -4.18
CA ALA A 28 -1.81 -16.34 -5.05
C ALA A 28 -1.04 -17.51 -5.67
N THR A 29 0.21 -17.28 -6.11
CA THR A 29 1.11 -18.33 -6.63
C THR A 29 1.46 -19.37 -5.56
N ALA A 30 1.52 -18.96 -4.29
CA ALA A 30 1.67 -19.86 -3.15
C ALA A 30 0.35 -20.58 -2.74
N GLY A 31 -0.73 -20.41 -3.51
CA GLY A 31 -2.01 -21.08 -3.29
C GLY A 31 -2.94 -20.40 -2.28
N LEU A 32 -2.63 -19.17 -1.86
CA LEU A 32 -3.43 -18.41 -0.89
C LEU A 32 -4.56 -17.64 -1.57
N GLN A 33 -5.70 -17.54 -0.88
CA GLN A 33 -6.76 -16.59 -1.26
C GLN A 33 -6.36 -15.18 -0.84
N THR A 34 -6.46 -14.21 -1.75
CA THR A 34 -6.02 -12.84 -1.53
C THR A 34 -7.13 -11.84 -1.79
N ALA A 35 -7.12 -10.74 -1.02
CA ALA A 35 -7.99 -9.59 -1.25
C ALA A 35 -7.23 -8.28 -0.99
N ALA A 36 -7.73 -7.20 -1.57
CA ALA A 36 -7.12 -5.89 -1.40
C ALA A 36 -8.17 -4.78 -1.24
N VAL A 37 -7.77 -3.71 -0.55
CA VAL A 37 -8.58 -2.50 -0.37
C VAL A 37 -7.71 -1.28 -0.60
N LYS A 38 -8.15 -0.39 -1.48
CA LYS A 38 -7.68 0.99 -1.62
C LYS A 38 -8.70 1.91 -0.93
N PRO A 39 -8.66 2.06 0.41
CA PRO A 39 -9.72 2.70 1.19
C PRO A 39 -10.02 4.14 0.74
N VAL A 40 -9.04 4.85 0.18
CA VAL A 40 -9.25 6.17 -0.42
C VAL A 40 -8.36 6.33 -1.64
N ALA A 41 -8.93 6.89 -2.70
CA ALA A 41 -8.21 7.25 -3.90
C ALA A 41 -8.66 8.61 -4.43
N SER A 42 -7.69 9.37 -4.93
CA SER A 42 -7.87 10.62 -5.66
C SER A 42 -7.43 10.40 -7.11
N GLY A 43 -7.88 11.24 -8.04
CA GLY A 43 -7.56 11.06 -9.46
C GLY A 43 -8.36 9.93 -10.11
N CYS A 44 -9.61 9.71 -9.67
CA CYS A 44 -10.48 8.73 -10.29
C CYS A 44 -11.04 9.26 -11.62
N GLU A 45 -11.05 8.42 -12.65
CA GLU A 45 -11.71 8.68 -13.92
C GLU A 45 -13.19 8.35 -13.85
N ARG A 46 -14.01 9.10 -14.59
CA ARG A 46 -15.45 8.87 -14.68
C ARG A 46 -15.75 7.90 -15.82
N THR A 47 -16.32 6.75 -15.47
CA THR A 47 -16.76 5.70 -16.40
C THR A 47 -18.27 5.50 -16.31
N ASP A 48 -18.84 4.69 -17.20
CA ASP A 48 -20.26 4.32 -17.16
C ASP A 48 -20.66 3.62 -15.86
N ASP A 49 -19.72 2.89 -15.24
CA ASP A 49 -19.92 2.21 -13.96
C ASP A 49 -19.57 3.09 -12.74
N GLY A 50 -19.36 4.39 -12.96
CA GLY A 50 -18.98 5.38 -11.95
C GLY A 50 -17.48 5.68 -11.91
N LEU A 51 -17.02 6.26 -10.80
CA LEU A 51 -15.60 6.61 -10.64
C LEU A 51 -14.72 5.37 -10.53
N ARG A 52 -13.59 5.36 -11.24
CA ARG A 52 -12.59 4.29 -11.23
C ARG A 52 -11.19 4.85 -11.04
N ASN A 53 -10.39 4.20 -10.20
CA ASN A 53 -9.01 4.55 -9.95
C ASN A 53 -8.12 3.42 -10.44
N GLU A 54 -7.05 3.78 -11.14
CA GLU A 54 -6.09 2.82 -11.70
C GLU A 54 -5.48 1.92 -10.63
N ASP A 55 -5.13 2.45 -9.44
CA ASP A 55 -4.55 1.64 -8.37
C ASP A 55 -5.55 0.58 -7.90
N ALA A 56 -6.79 0.98 -7.66
CA ALA A 56 -7.85 0.07 -7.23
C ALA A 56 -8.18 -0.99 -8.29
N LEU A 57 -8.12 -0.63 -9.57
CA LEU A 57 -8.32 -1.57 -10.68
C LEU A 57 -7.18 -2.59 -10.74
N LEU A 58 -5.92 -2.16 -10.62
CA LEU A 58 -4.77 -3.06 -10.61
C LEU A 58 -4.80 -4.03 -9.42
N LEU A 59 -5.20 -3.54 -8.24
CA LEU A 59 -5.41 -4.40 -7.06
C LEU A 59 -6.53 -5.41 -7.28
N THR A 60 -7.61 -5.01 -7.97
CA THR A 60 -8.72 -5.91 -8.31
C THR A 60 -8.26 -7.01 -9.28
N GLU A 61 -7.41 -6.67 -10.25
CA GLU A 61 -6.84 -7.65 -11.18
C GLU A 61 -5.89 -8.64 -10.48
N ALA A 62 -5.10 -8.16 -9.51
CA ALA A 62 -4.06 -8.96 -8.87
C ALA A 62 -4.57 -9.86 -7.73
N MET A 63 -5.70 -9.54 -7.10
CA MET A 63 -6.27 -10.34 -6.01
C MET A 63 -7.08 -11.54 -6.53
N THR A 64 -7.23 -12.59 -5.72
CA THR A 64 -7.96 -13.80 -6.15
C THR A 64 -9.45 -13.77 -5.85
N LEU A 65 -9.87 -13.04 -4.80
CA LEU A 65 -11.29 -12.93 -4.48
C LEU A 65 -11.99 -11.92 -5.38
N GLU A 66 -13.13 -12.31 -5.95
CA GLU A 66 -14.00 -11.40 -6.68
C GLU A 66 -14.80 -10.54 -5.70
N MET A 67 -14.70 -9.22 -5.84
CA MET A 67 -15.38 -8.27 -4.96
C MET A 67 -15.94 -7.08 -5.77
N PRO A 68 -17.09 -6.51 -5.35
CA PRO A 68 -17.57 -5.27 -5.94
C PRO A 68 -16.53 -4.15 -5.81
N TYR A 69 -16.38 -3.32 -6.84
CA TYR A 69 -15.41 -2.22 -6.86
C TYR A 69 -15.55 -1.30 -5.64
N GLN A 70 -16.78 -1.07 -5.14
CA GLN A 70 -17.04 -0.23 -3.98
C GLN A 70 -16.50 -0.80 -2.66
N GLN A 71 -16.24 -2.11 -2.60
CA GLN A 71 -15.55 -2.73 -1.46
C GLN A 71 -14.03 -2.57 -1.57
N VAL A 72 -13.49 -2.56 -2.79
CA VAL A 72 -12.07 -2.31 -3.05
C VAL A 72 -11.73 -0.83 -2.85
N ASN A 73 -12.50 0.08 -3.44
CA ASN A 73 -12.29 1.53 -3.34
C ASN A 73 -13.57 2.28 -2.92
N PRO A 74 -13.88 2.28 -1.61
CA PRO A 74 -15.11 2.90 -1.08
C PRO A 74 -15.12 4.43 -1.16
N PHE A 75 -13.95 5.08 -1.13
CA PHE A 75 -13.83 6.54 -1.22
C PHE A 75 -13.05 6.93 -2.47
N ALA A 76 -13.75 6.91 -3.61
CA ALA A 76 -13.28 7.40 -4.91
C ALA A 76 -13.53 8.91 -5.07
N LEU A 77 -12.48 9.67 -5.38
CA LEU A 77 -12.47 11.11 -5.57
C LEU A 77 -11.87 11.45 -6.94
N GLU A 78 -12.57 12.28 -7.72
CA GLU A 78 -12.19 12.59 -9.12
C GLU A 78 -10.92 13.47 -9.22
N PRO A 79 -10.75 14.55 -8.44
CA PRO A 79 -9.55 15.39 -8.56
C PRO A 79 -8.26 14.65 -8.16
N ALA A 80 -7.22 14.73 -9.00
CA ALA A 80 -5.88 14.15 -8.75
C ALA A 80 -5.04 15.02 -7.80
N ILE A 81 -5.55 15.21 -6.57
CA ILE A 81 -4.94 16.04 -5.53
C ILE A 81 -5.05 15.35 -4.15
N ALA A 82 -4.48 15.95 -3.11
CA ALA A 82 -4.50 15.40 -1.76
C ALA A 82 -5.95 15.03 -1.33
N PRO A 83 -6.18 13.84 -0.74
CA PRO A 83 -7.54 13.32 -0.49
C PRO A 83 -8.46 14.26 0.28
N HIS A 84 -7.96 14.95 1.31
CA HIS A 84 -8.76 15.91 2.07
C HIS A 84 -9.27 17.10 1.23
N ILE A 85 -8.48 17.56 0.25
CA ILE A 85 -8.87 18.66 -0.65
C ILE A 85 -9.89 18.14 -1.66
N ALA A 86 -9.59 17.02 -2.32
CA ALA A 86 -10.49 16.40 -3.29
C ALA A 86 -11.86 16.04 -2.66
N ALA A 87 -11.86 15.59 -1.40
CA ALA A 87 -13.09 15.33 -0.67
C ALA A 87 -13.86 16.62 -0.38
N ALA A 88 -13.18 17.69 0.06
CA ALA A 88 -13.81 18.98 0.31
C ALA A 88 -14.45 19.58 -0.95
N GLU A 89 -13.76 19.53 -2.10
CA GLU A 89 -14.30 19.97 -3.39
C GLU A 89 -15.53 19.15 -3.82
N ALA A 90 -15.54 17.86 -3.53
CA ALA A 90 -16.68 16.98 -3.80
C ALA A 90 -17.81 17.08 -2.75
N GLY A 91 -17.69 17.95 -1.74
CA GLY A 91 -18.66 18.04 -0.63
C GLY A 91 -18.72 16.77 0.23
N LYS A 92 -17.66 15.96 0.23
CA LYS A 92 -17.55 14.69 0.96
C LYS A 92 -16.69 14.86 2.21
N MET A 93 -16.99 14.06 3.23
CA MET A 93 -16.13 13.93 4.42
C MET A 93 -15.53 12.53 4.47
N LEU A 94 -14.21 12.47 4.61
CA LEU A 94 -13.48 11.23 4.85
C LEU A 94 -13.55 10.87 6.34
N SER A 95 -13.79 9.59 6.64
CA SER A 95 -13.89 9.11 8.01
C SER A 95 -13.12 7.81 8.17
N VAL A 96 -12.15 7.82 9.08
CA VAL A 96 -11.34 6.65 9.42
C VAL A 96 -12.22 5.48 9.86
N SER A 97 -13.20 5.73 10.74
CA SER A 97 -14.13 4.69 11.21
C SER A 97 -14.96 4.06 10.08
N ARG A 98 -15.37 4.83 9.07
CA ARG A 98 -16.09 4.29 7.90
C ARG A 98 -15.15 3.45 7.03
N MET A 99 -13.94 3.92 6.77
CA MET A 99 -12.91 3.14 6.06
C MET A 99 -12.61 1.83 6.80
N ALA A 100 -12.43 1.89 8.12
CA ALA A 100 -12.20 0.73 8.97
C ALA A 100 -13.35 -0.27 8.92
N GLY A 101 -14.60 0.20 8.90
CA GLY A 101 -15.78 -0.65 8.71
C GLY A 101 -15.74 -1.47 7.41
N VAL A 102 -15.43 -0.82 6.28
CA VAL A 102 -15.28 -1.50 4.98
C VAL A 102 -14.12 -2.50 5.03
N CYS A 103 -12.97 -2.08 5.56
CA CYS A 103 -11.79 -2.94 5.69
C CYS A 103 -12.07 -4.20 6.53
N ARG A 104 -12.78 -4.08 7.67
CA ARG A 104 -13.17 -5.24 8.49
C ARG A 104 -14.07 -6.22 7.73
N GLY A 105 -14.95 -5.70 6.86
CA GLY A 105 -15.76 -6.52 5.97
C GLY A 105 -14.90 -7.36 5.03
N VAL A 106 -13.92 -6.73 4.36
CA VAL A 106 -12.99 -7.43 3.46
C VAL A 106 -12.09 -8.42 4.21
N MET A 107 -11.60 -8.05 5.40
CA MET A 107 -10.83 -8.95 6.27
C MET A 107 -11.60 -10.22 6.68
N SER A 108 -12.94 -10.16 6.63
CA SER A 108 -13.82 -11.27 6.98
C SER A 108 -14.36 -12.02 5.75
N ALA A 109 -13.94 -11.64 4.53
CA ALA A 109 -14.47 -12.17 3.28
C ALA A 109 -13.88 -13.55 2.87
N GLY A 110 -13.02 -14.14 3.69
CA GLY A 110 -12.46 -15.48 3.46
C GLY A 110 -11.10 -15.52 2.77
N ALA A 111 -10.39 -14.39 2.65
CA ALA A 111 -9.01 -14.36 2.18
C ALA A 111 -8.03 -14.84 3.26
N ASP A 112 -6.94 -15.47 2.85
CA ASP A 112 -5.79 -15.79 3.69
C ASP A 112 -4.89 -14.57 3.89
N LEU A 113 -4.72 -13.74 2.85
CA LEU A 113 -3.94 -12.50 2.87
C LEU A 113 -4.80 -11.30 2.41
N VAL A 114 -4.82 -10.23 3.20
CA VAL A 114 -5.49 -8.97 2.86
C VAL A 114 -4.52 -7.80 2.91
N LEU A 115 -4.44 -7.04 1.82
CA LEU A 115 -3.62 -5.82 1.76
C LEU A 115 -4.51 -4.58 1.75
N ILE A 116 -4.28 -3.66 2.68
CA ILE A 116 -4.94 -2.35 2.70
C ILE A 116 -3.93 -1.30 2.25
N GLU A 117 -4.09 -0.79 1.04
CA GLU A 117 -3.13 0.12 0.45
C GLU A 117 -3.40 1.58 0.80
N GLY A 118 -2.40 2.26 1.35
CA GLY A 118 -2.47 3.69 1.61
C GLY A 118 -2.48 4.57 0.35
N ALA A 119 -2.80 5.84 0.55
CA ALA A 119 -2.67 6.91 -0.45
C ALA A 119 -1.57 7.89 -0.01
N GLY A 120 -0.71 8.31 -0.95
CA GLY A 120 0.44 9.17 -0.65
C GLY A 120 1.43 8.53 0.34
N GLY A 121 1.94 9.33 1.28
CA GLY A 121 2.82 8.88 2.37
C GLY A 121 2.09 8.61 3.69
N TRP A 122 2.84 8.30 4.75
CA TRP A 122 2.27 7.93 6.06
C TRP A 122 1.36 8.99 6.69
N ARG A 123 1.71 10.27 6.54
CA ARG A 123 0.99 11.42 7.11
C ARG A 123 0.04 12.10 6.13
N THR A 124 -0.49 11.38 5.14
CA THR A 124 -1.51 11.91 4.23
C THR A 124 -2.75 12.40 4.99
N PRO A 125 -3.14 13.68 4.88
CA PRO A 125 -4.30 14.20 5.59
C PRO A 125 -5.62 13.69 4.99
N LEU A 126 -6.55 13.33 5.87
CA LEU A 126 -7.95 13.05 5.57
C LEU A 126 -8.87 14.21 5.97
N GLY A 127 -8.36 15.13 6.80
CA GLY A 127 -9.03 16.34 7.28
C GLY A 127 -8.11 17.15 8.20
N PRO A 128 -8.59 18.23 8.84
CA PRO A 128 -7.75 19.18 9.58
C PRO A 128 -6.90 18.58 10.72
N ARG A 129 -7.34 17.46 11.31
CA ARG A 129 -6.63 16.77 12.41
C ARG A 129 -6.69 15.24 12.26
N SER A 130 -6.92 14.75 11.04
CA SER A 130 -7.03 13.33 10.75
C SER A 130 -6.09 12.96 9.62
N PHE A 131 -5.41 11.83 9.79
CA PHE A 131 -4.38 11.32 8.88
C PHE A 131 -4.69 9.88 8.54
N LEU A 132 -4.29 9.44 7.35
CA LEU A 132 -4.53 8.07 6.91
C LEU A 132 -3.89 7.03 7.83
N SER A 133 -2.73 7.33 8.43
CA SER A 133 -2.10 6.53 9.51
C SER A 133 -3.00 6.15 10.69
N GLN A 134 -4.12 6.87 10.91
CA GLN A 134 -5.09 6.49 11.94
C GLN A 134 -5.89 5.23 11.57
N LEU A 135 -6.00 4.89 10.28
CA LEU A 135 -6.69 3.69 9.81
C LEU A 135 -6.01 2.39 10.25
N PRO A 136 -4.72 2.14 9.96
CA PRO A 136 -4.05 0.96 10.47
C PRO A 136 -3.97 0.95 12.01
N ARG A 137 -3.96 2.12 12.67
CA ARG A 137 -4.07 2.21 14.13
C ARG A 137 -5.43 1.75 14.64
N GLU A 138 -6.53 2.17 14.02
CA GLU A 138 -7.89 1.75 14.40
C GLU A 138 -8.12 0.25 14.16
N LEU A 139 -7.47 -0.30 13.13
CA LEU A 139 -7.55 -1.71 12.77
C LEU A 139 -6.49 -2.58 13.47
N ASN A 140 -5.57 -1.97 14.23
CA ASN A 140 -4.41 -2.62 14.86
C ASN A 140 -3.59 -3.47 13.87
N LEU A 141 -3.26 -2.90 12.71
CA LEU A 141 -2.60 -3.61 11.62
C LEU A 141 -1.09 -3.37 11.60
N PRO A 142 -0.29 -4.43 11.40
CA PRO A 142 1.10 -4.27 11.03
C PRO A 142 1.24 -3.60 9.65
N VAL A 143 2.37 -2.93 9.44
CA VAL A 143 2.66 -2.15 8.24
C VAL A 143 3.75 -2.82 7.40
N VAL A 144 3.55 -2.87 6.09
CA VAL A 144 4.61 -3.12 5.11
C VAL A 144 4.97 -1.79 4.46
N LEU A 145 6.25 -1.43 4.46
CA LEU A 145 6.73 -0.17 3.89
C LEU A 145 7.33 -0.37 2.50
N VAL A 146 6.83 0.36 1.51
CA VAL A 146 7.43 0.47 0.19
C VAL A 146 8.41 1.64 0.16
N VAL A 147 9.67 1.33 -0.10
CA VAL A 147 10.75 2.30 -0.24
C VAL A 147 11.08 2.45 -1.72
N GLY A 148 10.75 3.61 -2.29
CA GLY A 148 11.18 3.95 -3.65
C GLY A 148 12.68 4.21 -3.68
N MET A 149 13.44 3.38 -4.37
CA MET A 149 14.90 3.47 -4.48
C MET A 149 15.28 4.66 -5.37
N GLN A 150 15.56 5.78 -4.72
CA GLN A 150 16.04 7.02 -5.32
C GLN A 150 16.84 7.85 -4.30
N LEU A 151 17.52 8.90 -4.76
CA LEU A 151 18.22 9.81 -3.86
C LEU A 151 17.24 10.40 -2.82
N GLY A 152 17.61 10.34 -1.54
CA GLY A 152 16.75 10.75 -0.42
C GLY A 152 15.93 9.61 0.22
N CYS A 153 15.90 8.41 -0.38
CA CYS A 153 15.10 7.29 0.13
C CYS A 153 15.48 6.85 1.56
N ILE A 154 16.76 6.93 1.94
CA ILE A 154 17.22 6.63 3.30
C ILE A 154 16.51 7.53 4.31
N ASN A 155 16.53 8.84 4.10
CA ASN A 155 15.85 9.80 4.97
C ASN A 155 14.35 9.51 5.06
N HIS A 156 13.67 9.35 3.92
CA HIS A 156 12.22 9.12 3.91
C HIS A 156 11.84 7.79 4.58
N ALA A 157 12.62 6.73 4.39
CA ALA A 157 12.41 5.45 5.04
C ALA A 157 12.51 5.58 6.57
N LEU A 158 13.59 6.19 7.07
CA LEU A 158 13.79 6.36 8.52
C LEU A 158 12.68 7.21 9.15
N LEU A 159 12.37 8.36 8.56
CA LEU A 159 11.29 9.23 9.05
C LEU A 159 9.93 8.52 9.06
N THR A 160 9.66 7.71 8.03
CA THR A 160 8.41 6.94 7.94
C THR A 160 8.36 5.86 9.01
N VAL A 161 9.45 5.11 9.22
CA VAL A 161 9.51 4.05 10.25
C VAL A 161 9.41 4.62 11.66
N GLU A 162 10.08 5.74 11.94
CA GLU A 162 9.93 6.46 13.22
C GLU A 162 8.48 6.88 13.45
N ALA A 163 7.81 7.40 12.42
CA ALA A 163 6.41 7.81 12.52
C ALA A 163 5.45 6.63 12.74
N ILE A 164 5.66 5.50 12.04
CA ILE A 164 4.89 4.25 12.24
C ILE A 164 5.03 3.77 13.68
N ARG A 165 6.26 3.69 14.19
CA ARG A 165 6.54 3.27 15.57
C ARG A 165 5.93 4.21 16.60
N ARG A 166 6.00 5.53 16.36
CA ARG A 166 5.40 6.54 17.23
C ARG A 166 3.88 6.43 17.30
N ASP A 167 3.23 5.92 16.27
CA ASP A 167 1.80 5.63 16.29
C ASP A 167 1.44 4.32 16.99
N GLY A 168 2.44 3.58 17.50
CA GLY A 168 2.27 2.32 18.21
C GLY A 168 2.14 1.10 17.31
N LEU A 169 2.50 1.22 16.02
CA LEU A 169 2.37 0.14 15.05
C LEU A 169 3.69 -0.57 14.78
N GLN A 170 3.56 -1.85 14.42
CA GLN A 170 4.69 -2.71 14.05
C GLN A 170 4.97 -2.60 12.55
N LEU A 171 6.25 -2.55 12.19
CA LEU A 171 6.68 -2.77 10.81
C LEU A 171 6.89 -4.28 10.63
N ALA A 172 6.11 -4.91 9.76
CA ALA A 172 6.21 -6.34 9.46
C ALA A 172 7.28 -6.64 8.39
N GLY A 173 7.52 -5.69 7.50
CA GLY A 173 8.44 -5.86 6.39
C GLY A 173 8.61 -4.56 5.61
N TRP A 174 9.57 -4.55 4.71
CA TRP A 174 9.70 -3.50 3.72
C TRP A 174 10.14 -4.05 2.37
N VAL A 175 9.85 -3.30 1.30
CA VAL A 175 10.21 -3.64 -0.07
C VAL A 175 11.03 -2.49 -0.65
N ALA A 176 12.19 -2.82 -1.22
CA ALA A 176 12.96 -1.88 -2.03
C ALA A 176 12.41 -1.94 -3.46
N ASN A 177 11.84 -0.83 -3.95
CA ASN A 177 11.28 -0.75 -5.29
C ASN A 177 12.07 0.25 -6.15
N PHE A 178 12.70 -0.22 -7.23
CA PHE A 178 13.40 0.66 -8.17
C PHE A 178 12.41 1.31 -9.13
N VAL A 179 12.04 2.56 -8.85
CA VAL A 179 11.05 3.33 -9.63
C VAL A 179 11.58 3.81 -10.99
N ARG A 180 12.90 3.76 -11.18
CA ARG A 180 13.59 4.11 -12.43
C ARG A 180 14.92 3.37 -12.50
N ASP A 181 15.42 3.21 -13.71
CA ASP A 181 16.77 2.70 -13.94
C ASP A 181 17.84 3.73 -13.56
N GLY A 182 19.06 3.25 -13.34
CA GLY A 182 20.25 4.09 -13.27
C GLY A 182 20.44 4.86 -11.95
N MET A 183 19.89 4.38 -10.83
CA MET A 183 20.20 4.97 -9.52
C MET A 183 21.70 4.79 -9.21
N ALA A 184 22.42 5.90 -9.10
CA ALA A 184 23.81 5.89 -8.69
C ALA A 184 23.95 5.31 -7.27
N ARG A 185 24.90 4.39 -7.08
CA ARG A 185 25.19 3.76 -5.79
C ARG A 185 23.98 3.03 -5.18
N ALA A 186 23.17 2.41 -6.03
CA ALA A 186 21.96 1.67 -5.65
C ALA A 186 22.23 0.63 -4.57
N ASP A 187 23.28 -0.19 -4.74
CA ASP A 187 23.64 -1.25 -3.81
C ASP A 187 24.06 -0.68 -2.45
N GLU A 188 24.89 0.36 -2.43
CA GLU A 188 25.32 0.99 -1.18
C GLU A 188 24.13 1.63 -0.43
N ASN A 189 23.18 2.23 -1.14
CA ASN A 189 21.94 2.73 -0.54
C ASN A 189 21.08 1.60 0.02
N LEU A 190 20.92 0.50 -0.73
CA LEU A 190 20.17 -0.67 -0.29
C LEU A 190 20.79 -1.30 0.97
N GLN A 191 22.12 -1.43 1.01
CA GLN A 191 22.82 -1.94 2.20
C GLN A 191 22.68 -1.00 3.40
N THR A 192 22.67 0.30 3.17
CA THR A 192 22.41 1.29 4.24
C THR A 192 20.99 1.15 4.78
N LEU A 193 19.99 0.95 3.93
CA LEU A 193 18.62 0.70 4.37
C LEU A 193 18.52 -0.61 5.15
N LYS A 194 19.14 -1.70 4.67
CA LYS A 194 19.18 -2.99 5.36
C LYS A 194 19.79 -2.90 6.76
N SER A 195 20.84 -2.10 6.94
CA SER A 195 21.48 -1.94 8.25
C SER A 195 20.67 -1.09 9.22
N LEU A 196 19.93 -0.10 8.72
CA LEU A 196 19.18 0.85 9.55
C LEU A 196 17.72 0.43 9.82
N LEU A 197 17.14 -0.45 8.99
CA LEU A 197 15.78 -0.96 9.14
C LEU A 197 15.81 -2.36 9.77
N PRO A 198 15.60 -2.51 11.10
CA PRO A 198 15.67 -3.79 11.80
C PRO A 198 14.36 -4.59 11.60
N THR A 199 14.02 -4.84 10.35
CA THR A 199 12.78 -5.51 9.92
C THR A 199 13.06 -6.23 8.59
N PRO A 200 12.44 -7.39 8.32
CA PRO A 200 12.72 -8.15 7.10
C PRO A 200 12.55 -7.32 5.83
N LEU A 201 13.56 -7.36 4.96
CA LEU A 201 13.41 -6.97 3.56
C LEU A 201 12.68 -8.11 2.87
N LEU A 202 11.45 -7.84 2.41
CA LEU A 202 10.61 -8.82 1.72
C LEU A 202 11.09 -9.03 0.28
N GLY A 203 11.79 -8.07 -0.31
CA GLY A 203 12.33 -8.22 -1.65
C GLY A 203 12.88 -6.92 -2.22
N THR A 204 13.64 -7.05 -3.30
CA THR A 204 14.18 -5.93 -4.07
C THR A 204 13.68 -6.06 -5.50
N LEU A 205 12.76 -5.17 -5.88
CA LEU A 205 12.11 -5.20 -7.18
C LEU A 205 12.91 -4.32 -8.15
N PRO A 206 13.48 -4.89 -9.22
CA PRO A 206 14.18 -4.11 -10.22
C PRO A 206 13.21 -3.17 -10.94
N PHE A 207 13.75 -2.17 -11.63
CA PHE A 207 12.93 -1.34 -12.50
C PHE A 207 12.39 -2.18 -13.66
N ASP A 208 11.07 -2.21 -13.80
CA ASP A 208 10.36 -2.86 -14.90
C ASP A 208 9.65 -1.79 -15.74
N SER A 209 10.11 -1.60 -16.97
CA SER A 209 9.53 -0.62 -17.90
C SER A 209 8.12 -0.99 -18.39
N LEU A 210 7.74 -2.27 -18.28
CA LEU A 210 6.40 -2.75 -18.57
C LEU A 210 5.48 -2.72 -17.35
N ALA A 211 6.05 -2.49 -16.16
CA ALA A 211 5.36 -2.51 -14.87
C ALA A 211 4.52 -3.79 -14.65
N ASP A 212 5.00 -4.96 -15.09
CA ASP A 212 4.29 -6.22 -14.88
C ASP A 212 4.53 -6.72 -13.45
N TYR A 213 3.50 -6.62 -12.61
CA TYR A 213 3.58 -7.02 -11.20
C TYR A 213 3.84 -8.52 -11.02
N ARG A 214 3.57 -9.36 -12.03
CA ARG A 214 3.86 -10.80 -11.99
C ARG A 214 5.35 -11.07 -12.09
N ASN A 215 6.11 -10.22 -12.78
CA ASN A 215 7.57 -10.26 -12.76
C ASN A 215 8.08 -9.82 -11.38
N GLY A 216 7.53 -8.72 -10.85
CA GLY A 216 7.86 -8.23 -9.51
C GLY A 216 7.63 -9.27 -8.41
N ALA A 217 6.57 -10.08 -8.52
CA ALA A 217 6.23 -11.14 -7.59
C ALA A 217 7.36 -12.17 -7.41
N GLN A 218 8.16 -12.44 -8.44
CA GLN A 218 9.27 -13.40 -8.41
C GLN A 218 10.44 -12.92 -7.54
N HIS A 219 10.47 -11.63 -7.19
CA HIS A 219 11.50 -11.02 -6.35
C HIS A 219 11.10 -10.87 -4.88
N LEU A 220 9.91 -11.37 -4.50
CA LEU A 220 9.35 -11.23 -3.16
C LEU A 220 9.36 -12.55 -2.39
N ASP A 221 9.81 -12.50 -1.14
CA ASP A 221 9.61 -13.51 -0.12
C ASP A 221 8.49 -13.06 0.84
N ILE A 222 7.33 -13.70 0.72
CA ILE A 222 6.16 -13.44 1.56
C ILE A 222 6.18 -14.24 2.87
N THR A 223 7.12 -15.17 3.05
CA THR A 223 7.18 -16.04 4.23
C THR A 223 7.16 -15.24 5.54
N PRO A 224 7.90 -14.12 5.70
CA PRO A 224 7.87 -13.31 6.92
C PRO A 224 6.48 -12.74 7.27
N LEU A 225 5.61 -12.58 6.27
CA LEU A 225 4.23 -12.08 6.46
C LEU A 225 3.26 -13.18 6.90
N LEU A 226 3.60 -14.45 6.64
CA LEU A 226 2.75 -15.59 6.94
C LEU A 226 3.11 -16.27 8.27
N SER A 227 4.32 -16.06 8.77
CA SER A 227 4.94 -16.84 9.86
C SER A 227 4.53 -16.45 11.29
N HIS A 228 3.33 -15.90 11.51
CA HIS A 228 2.83 -15.55 12.85
C HIS A 228 1.35 -15.89 13.00
#